data_AF-A0A923MT64-F1
#
_entry.id   AF-A0A923MT64-F1
#
_cell.length_a   1.000
_cell.length_b   1.000
_cell.length_c   1.000
_cell.angle_alpha   90.00
_cell.angle_beta   90.00
_cell.angle_gamma   90.00
#
_symmetry.space_group_name_H-M   'P 1'
#
loop_
_entity.id
_entity.type
_entity.pdbx_description
1 polymer ?
#
loop_
_entity_poly.entity_id
_entity_poly.type
_entity_poly.pdbx_seq_one_letter_code
_entity_poly.pdbx_strand_id
1 'polypeptide(L)'
;MDASTLERLVDAHLAAYCDADASRRAAAIRQAWNAEGRLVDPPLEARGHQGIADQAATLLSQFPQHRFERSTAVDAHHGFARYGWRLVDAKGAAVLQGVDFAELDGEGRLLKVVGFFA
;
A
#
# COMPACT_ATOMS: atom_id res chain seq x y z
N MET A 1 -11.21 14.78 -1.79
CA MET A 1 -10.23 14.61 -0.70
C MET A 1 -9.14 15.66 -0.88
N ASP A 2 -8.70 16.36 0.17
CA ASP A 2 -7.54 17.26 0.05
C ASP A 2 -6.22 16.46 -0.05
N ALA A 3 -5.18 17.08 -0.60
CA ALA A 3 -3.89 16.43 -0.84
C ALA A 3 -3.28 15.83 0.43
N SER A 4 -3.38 16.54 1.56
CA SER A 4 -2.82 16.08 2.85
C SER A 4 -3.49 14.80 3.35
N THR A 5 -4.79 14.65 3.10
CA THR A 5 -5.57 13.48 3.50
C THR A 5 -5.21 12.27 2.66
N LEU A 6 -5.00 12.48 1.36
CA LEU A 6 -4.56 11.42 0.45
C LEU A 6 -3.14 10.94 0.76
N GLU A 7 -2.22 11.85 1.06
CA GLU A 7 -0.86 11.48 1.49
C GLU A 7 -0.90 10.63 2.76
N ARG A 8 -1.71 11.01 3.76
CA ARG A 8 -1.90 10.20 4.97
C ARG A 8 -2.49 8.82 4.67
N LEU A 9 -3.43 8.72 3.72
CA LEU A 9 -3.99 7.43 3.30
C LEU A 9 -2.92 6.53 2.67
N VAL A 10 -2.12 7.06 1.75
CA VAL A 10 -1.04 6.32 1.10
C VAL A 10 -0.01 5.87 2.13
N ASP A 11 0.44 6.77 3.00
CA ASP A 11 1.44 6.47 4.03
C ASP A 11 0.92 5.43 5.03
N ALA A 12 -0.35 5.53 5.43
CA ALA A 12 -1.00 4.55 6.30
C ALA A 12 -1.16 3.18 5.62
N HIS A 13 -1.50 3.14 4.33
CA HIS A 13 -1.58 1.90 3.57
C HIS A 13 -0.21 1.20 3.48
N LEU A 14 0.84 1.94 3.11
CA LEU A 14 2.20 1.42 3.01
C LEU A 14 2.70 0.90 4.38
N ALA A 15 2.43 1.65 5.46
CA ALA A 15 2.76 1.22 6.81
C ALA A 15 2.00 -0.04 7.24
N ALA A 16 0.69 -0.12 6.96
CA ALA A 16 -0.12 -1.28 7.28
C ALA A 16 0.42 -2.56 6.62
N TYR A 17 0.89 -2.46 5.38
CA TYR A 17 1.42 -3.59 4.62
C TYR A 17 2.68 -4.21 5.24
N CYS A 18 3.42 -3.43 6.05
CA CYS A 18 4.61 -3.90 6.78
C CYS A 18 4.39 -4.02 8.30
N ASP A 19 3.17 -3.84 8.83
CA ASP A 19 2.95 -4.02 10.27
C ASP A 19 3.04 -5.51 10.62
N ALA A 20 3.98 -5.86 11.50
CA ALA A 20 4.22 -7.23 11.95
C ALA A 20 3.04 -7.80 12.76
N ASP A 21 2.22 -6.95 13.38
CA ASP A 21 1.03 -7.37 14.12
C ASP A 21 -0.14 -7.56 13.16
N ALA A 22 -0.60 -8.81 13.03
CA ALA A 22 -1.69 -9.16 12.12
C ALA A 22 -3.00 -8.44 12.43
N SER A 23 -3.30 -8.17 13.70
CA SER A 23 -4.54 -7.50 14.11
C SER A 23 -4.50 -6.02 13.76
N ARG A 24 -3.39 -5.34 14.03
CA ARG A 24 -3.19 -3.94 13.63
C ARG A 24 -3.19 -3.78 12.11
N ARG A 25 -2.49 -4.67 11.40
CA ARG A 25 -2.49 -4.73 9.94
C ARG A 25 -3.91 -4.87 9.38
N ALA A 26 -4.68 -5.85 9.86
CA ALA A 26 -6.05 -6.05 9.40
C ALA A 26 -6.96 -4.85 9.69
N ALA A 27 -6.81 -4.20 10.84
CA ALA A 27 -7.56 -2.99 11.17
C ALA A 27 -7.22 -1.82 10.24
N ALA A 28 -5.93 -1.58 9.99
CA ALA A 28 -5.48 -0.50 9.12
C ALA A 28 -5.87 -0.75 7.65
N ILE A 29 -5.80 -1.99 7.17
CA ILE A 29 -6.30 -2.36 5.83
C ILE A 29 -7.79 -2.06 5.70
N ARG A 30 -8.61 -2.43 6.70
CA ARG A 30 -10.05 -2.16 6.70
C ARG A 30 -10.38 -0.66 6.64
N GLN A 31 -9.54 0.18 7.26
CA GLN A 31 -9.70 1.63 7.24
C GLN A 31 -9.30 2.23 5.88
N ALA A 32 -8.18 1.77 5.31
CA ALA A 32 -7.62 2.34 4.09
C ALA A 32 -8.34 1.86 2.81
N TRP A 33 -8.84 0.62 2.80
CA TRP A 33 -9.36 -0.03 1.61
C TRP A 33 -10.88 -0.14 1.57
N ASN A 34 -11.43 -0.03 0.36
CA ASN A 34 -12.77 -0.52 0.05
C ASN A 34 -12.86 -2.03 0.31
N ALA A 35 -14.04 -2.54 0.69
CA ALA A 35 -14.26 -3.96 0.98
C ALA A 35 -13.94 -4.87 -0.23
N GLU A 36 -14.16 -4.38 -1.44
CA GLU A 36 -13.87 -5.06 -2.71
C GLU A 36 -12.53 -4.64 -3.33
N GLY A 37 -11.66 -4.02 -2.52
CA GLY A 37 -10.37 -3.48 -2.94
C GLY A 37 -9.49 -4.49 -3.66
N ARG A 38 -8.71 -4.04 -4.64
CA ARG A 38 -7.78 -4.90 -5.40
C ARG A 38 -6.36 -4.35 -5.38
N LEU A 39 -5.41 -5.18 -4.98
CA LEU A 39 -3.98 -4.90 -5.12
C LEU A 39 -3.42 -5.80 -6.21
N VAL A 40 -2.82 -5.20 -7.24
CA VAL A 40 -2.29 -5.89 -8.41
C VAL A 40 -0.86 -5.42 -8.64
N ASP A 41 0.11 -6.31 -8.52
CA ASP A 41 1.52 -6.01 -8.79
C ASP A 41 2.13 -7.14 -9.63
N PRO A 42 3.41 -7.06 -10.07
CA PRO A 42 4.00 -8.11 -10.91
C PRO A 42 3.99 -9.51 -10.27
N PRO A 43 4.28 -9.71 -8.97
CA PRO A 43 4.22 -11.03 -8.36
C PRO A 43 2.81 -11.57 -8.10
N LEU A 44 1.77 -10.73 -7.91
CA LEU A 44 0.47 -11.22 -7.45
C LEU A 44 -0.74 -10.32 -7.75
N GLU A 45 -1.91 -10.90 -7.50
CA GLU A 45 -3.16 -10.16 -7.34
C GLU A 45 -3.87 -10.58 -6.03
N ALA A 46 -4.31 -9.60 -5.25
CA ALA A 46 -5.06 -9.77 -4.01
C ALA A 46 -6.38 -8.99 -4.06
N ARG A 47 -7.44 -9.58 -3.50
CA ARG A 47 -8.80 -8.99 -3.47
C ARG A 47 -9.39 -9.00 -2.07
N GLY A 48 -10.04 -7.89 -1.72
CA GLY A 48 -10.68 -7.67 -0.44
C GLY A 48 -9.70 -7.59 0.73
N HIS A 49 -10.21 -7.19 1.89
CA HIS A 49 -9.36 -6.94 3.06
C HIS A 49 -8.54 -8.17 3.47
N GLN A 50 -9.15 -9.35 3.43
CA GLN A 50 -8.45 -10.59 3.83
C GLN A 50 -7.33 -10.93 2.84
N GLY A 51 -7.60 -10.92 1.53
CA GLY A 51 -6.57 -11.22 0.53
C GLY A 51 -5.39 -10.26 0.58
N ILE A 52 -5.65 -8.97 0.81
CA ILE A 52 -4.59 -7.96 0.97
C ILE A 52 -3.79 -8.21 2.27
N ALA A 53 -4.45 -8.57 3.36
CA ALA A 53 -3.78 -8.86 4.63
C ALA A 53 -2.92 -10.14 4.58
N ASP A 54 -3.41 -11.16 3.87
CA ASP A 54 -2.68 -12.41 3.63
C ASP A 54 -1.45 -12.15 2.77
N GLN A 55 -1.60 -11.33 1.73
CA GLN A 55 -0.47 -10.98 0.90
C GLN A 55 0.60 -10.22 1.67
N ALA A 56 0.19 -9.25 2.50
CA ALA A 56 1.12 -8.54 3.35
C ALA A 56 1.86 -9.49 4.33
N ALA A 57 1.17 -10.53 4.82
CA ALA A 57 1.81 -11.56 5.63
C ALA A 57 2.86 -12.37 4.85
N THR A 58 2.57 -12.70 3.58
CA THR A 58 3.52 -13.35 2.67
C THR A 58 4.72 -12.46 2.36
N LEU A 59 4.52 -11.16 2.17
CA LEU A 59 5.64 -10.22 2.00
C LEU A 59 6.52 -10.20 3.26
N LEU A 60 5.92 -10.10 4.44
CA LEU A 60 6.65 -10.03 5.72
C LEU A 60 7.42 -11.30 6.06
N SER A 61 6.98 -12.48 5.60
CA SER A 61 7.72 -13.72 5.80
C SER A 61 9.01 -13.78 4.96
N GLN A 62 9.01 -13.12 3.80
CA GLN A 62 10.18 -13.01 2.92
C GLN A 62 11.09 -11.83 3.28
N PHE A 63 10.49 -10.73 3.74
CA PHE A 63 11.16 -9.47 4.04
C PHE A 63 10.92 -9.05 5.50
N PRO A 64 11.41 -9.82 6.49
CA PRO A 64 11.22 -9.49 7.89
C PRO A 64 11.86 -8.14 8.21
N GLN A 65 11.19 -7.33 9.04
CA GLN A 65 11.64 -6.00 9.47
C GLN A 65 11.83 -4.97 8.35
N HIS A 66 11.43 -5.28 7.12
CA HIS A 66 11.42 -4.30 6.04
C HIS A 66 10.21 -3.37 6.19
N ARG A 67 10.33 -2.17 5.62
CA ARG A 67 9.26 -1.18 5.59
C ARG A 67 9.15 -0.56 4.21
N PHE A 68 7.94 -0.21 3.81
CA PHE A 68 7.74 0.67 2.68
C PHE A 68 7.95 2.12 3.10
N GLU A 69 8.67 2.87 2.28
CA GLU A 69 8.82 4.32 2.37
C GLU A 69 8.34 4.94 1.06
N ARG A 70 7.40 5.90 1.15
CA ARG A 70 7.03 6.70 -0.02
C ARG A 70 8.22 7.55 -0.47
N SER A 71 8.54 7.49 -1.76
CA SER A 71 9.72 8.15 -2.35
C SER A 71 9.41 9.39 -3.17
N THR A 72 8.13 9.68 -3.41
CA THR A 72 7.67 10.88 -4.14
C THR A 72 6.52 11.58 -3.42
N ALA A 73 6.21 12.81 -3.85
CA ALA A 73 4.90 13.39 -3.58
C ALA A 73 3.78 12.49 -4.15
N VAL A 74 2.58 12.56 -3.57
CA VAL A 74 1.39 11.96 -4.18
C VAL A 74 0.83 12.93 -5.21
N ASP A 75 0.82 12.50 -6.47
CA ASP A 75 0.18 13.21 -7.58
C ASP A 75 -1.22 12.65 -7.77
N ALA A 76 -2.24 13.49 -7.94
CA ALA A 76 -3.63 13.02 -7.94
C ALA A 76 -4.58 13.90 -8.76
N HIS A 77 -5.55 13.26 -9.40
CA HIS A 77 -6.65 13.90 -10.09
C HIS A 77 -7.82 12.93 -10.29
N HIS A 78 -9.06 13.43 -10.37
CA HIS A 78 -10.23 12.63 -10.79
C HIS A 78 -10.40 11.27 -10.07
N GLY A 79 -10.03 11.17 -8.79
CA GLY A 79 -10.11 9.90 -8.03
C GLY A 79 -8.93 8.94 -8.24
N PHE A 80 -7.91 9.35 -9.00
CA PHE A 80 -6.68 8.59 -9.19
C PHE A 80 -5.52 9.25 -8.46
N ALA A 81 -4.57 8.43 -8.03
CA ALA A 81 -3.33 8.87 -7.43
C ALA A 81 -2.13 8.08 -7.98
N ARG A 82 -0.96 8.69 -7.98
CA ARG A 82 0.32 8.07 -8.32
C ARG A 82 1.37 8.42 -7.27
N TYR A 83 2.13 7.43 -6.83
CA TYR A 83 3.25 7.62 -5.90
C TYR A 83 4.34 6.58 -6.11
N GLY A 84 5.58 6.98 -5.89
CA GLY A 84 6.72 6.07 -5.81
C GLY A 84 6.92 5.55 -4.39
N TRP A 85 7.50 4.37 -4.27
CA TRP A 85 7.87 3.77 -2.99
C TRP A 85 9.22 3.05 -3.08
N ARG A 86 9.82 2.80 -1.92
CA ARG A 86 10.99 1.93 -1.73
C ARG A 86 10.70 0.96 -0.60
N LEU A 87 11.01 -0.32 -0.80
CA LEU A 87 11.10 -1.29 0.27
C LEU A 87 12.52 -1.23 0.83
N VAL A 88 12.65 -0.87 2.10
CA VAL A 88 13.95 -0.70 2.75
C VAL A 88 14.13 -1.70 3.89
N ASP A 89 15.36 -2.15 4.08
CA ASP A 89 15.72 -3.05 5.18
C ASP A 89 15.78 -2.33 6.54
N ALA A 90 16.08 -3.09 7.59
CA ALA A 90 16.21 -2.56 8.95
C ALA A 90 17.32 -1.49 9.11
N LYS A 91 18.29 -1.42 8.18
CA LYS A 91 19.36 -0.40 8.14
C LYS A 91 19.00 0.79 7.25
N GLY A 92 17.86 0.73 6.56
CA GLY A 92 17.38 1.76 5.63
C GLY A 92 17.93 1.65 4.21
N ALA A 93 18.60 0.54 3.87
CA ALA A 93 19.02 0.30 2.49
C ALA A 93 17.81 -0.13 1.65
N ALA A 94 17.58 0.53 0.52
CA ALA A 94 16.54 0.14 -0.42
C ALA A 94 16.91 -1.17 -1.12
N VAL A 95 16.04 -2.17 -1.03
CA VAL A 95 16.21 -3.50 -1.66
C VAL A 95 15.30 -3.70 -2.88
N LEU A 96 14.22 -2.92 -2.95
CA LEU A 96 13.28 -2.90 -4.06
C LEU A 96 12.64 -1.50 -4.13
N GLN A 97 12.25 -1.07 -5.31
CA GLN A 97 11.52 0.18 -5.49
C GLN A 97 10.45 0.02 -6.57
N GLY A 98 9.49 0.93 -6.58
CA GLY A 98 8.41 0.88 -7.55
C GLY A 98 7.57 2.14 -7.59
N VAL A 99 6.56 2.07 -8.44
CA VAL A 99 5.52 3.08 -8.58
C VAL A 99 4.16 2.40 -8.54
N ASP A 100 3.25 2.99 -7.78
CA ASP A 100 1.88 2.54 -7.69
C ASP A 100 0.93 3.59 -8.25
N PHE A 101 -0.13 3.10 -8.89
CA PHE A 101 -1.28 3.87 -9.34
C PHE A 101 -2.51 3.41 -8.57
N ALA A 102 -3.11 4.31 -7.80
CA ALA A 102 -4.29 4.04 -7.00
C ALA A 102 -5.56 4.65 -7.62
N GLU A 103 -6.66 3.92 -7.54
CA GLU A 103 -8.03 4.38 -7.76
C GLU A 103 -8.74 4.44 -6.41
N LEU A 104 -9.41 5.55 -6.14
CA LEU A 104 -10.17 5.80 -4.92
C LEU A 104 -11.66 5.61 -5.18
N ASP A 105 -12.38 5.07 -4.20
CA ASP A 105 -13.85 5.06 -4.21
C ASP A 105 -14.45 6.43 -3.86
N GLY A 106 -15.78 6.54 -3.91
CA GLY A 106 -16.50 7.78 -3.59
C GLY A 106 -16.36 8.25 -2.13
N GLU A 107 -15.89 7.40 -1.24
CA GLU A 107 -15.59 7.72 0.17
C GLU A 107 -14.10 8.06 0.37
N GLY A 108 -13.29 7.97 -0.69
CA GLY A 108 -11.87 8.24 -0.65
C GLY A 108 -11.02 7.08 -0.14
N ARG A 109 -11.53 5.85 -0.12
CA ARG A 109 -10.75 4.65 0.21
C ARG A 109 -10.12 4.04 -1.03
N LEU A 110 -9.05 3.27 -0.85
CA LEU A 110 -8.40 2.53 -1.94
C LEU A 110 -9.36 1.49 -2.52
N LEU A 111 -9.74 1.65 -3.79
CA LEU A 111 -10.52 0.69 -4.56
C LEU A 111 -9.60 -0.24 -5.36
N LYS A 112 -8.54 0.31 -5.96
CA LYS A 112 -7.56 -0.47 -6.71
C LYS A 112 -6.18 0.15 -6.57
N VAL A 113 -5.15 -0.66 -6.41
CA VAL A 113 -3.75 -0.24 -6.53
C VAL A 113 -3.07 -1.15 -7.55
N VAL A 114 -2.42 -0.54 -8.53
CA VAL A 114 -1.65 -1.23 -9.57
C VAL A 114 -0.18 -0.81 -9.46
N GLY A 115 0.69 -1.75 -9.12
CA GLY A 115 2.11 -1.52 -8.88
C GLY A 115 3.01 -1.97 -10.04
N PHE A 116 4.14 -1.28 -10.19
CA PHE A 116 5.23 -1.63 -11.10
C PHE A 116 6.56 -1.53 -10.37
N PHE A 117 7.40 -2.54 -10.48
CA PHE A 117 8.69 -2.60 -9.80
C PHE A 117 9.81 -2.18 -10.75
N ALA A 118 10.86 -1.56 -10.21
CA ALA A 118 12.04 -1.11 -10.95
C ALA A 118 13.34 -1.63 -10.33
#